data_AF-A0A9X2M8M6-F1
#
_entry.id   AF-A0A9X2M8M6-F1
#
_cell.length_a   1.000
_cell.length_b   1.000
_cell.length_c   1.000
_cell.angle_alpha   90.00
_cell.angle_beta   90.00
_cell.angle_gamma   90.00
#
_symmetry.space_group_name_H-M   'P 1'
#
loop_
_entity.id
_entity.type
_entity.pdbx_description
1 polymer ?
#
loop_
_entity_poly.entity_id
_entity_poly.type
_entity_poly.pdbx_seq_one_letter_code
_entity_poly.pdbx_strand_id
1 'polypeptide(L)'
;MKPKNNKYKTSEADKFRWTRSWQKKRDDIRRRDKHLCQICIRKLYNTINKYNYNNLEVHHIVPIKESYDLRLEDTNLITLCEYHHELAEQGTIPRDELLSIVKAQEEAENI
;
A
#
# COMPACT_ATOMS: atom_id res chain seq x y z
N MET A 1 25.57 0.97 -34.01
CA MET A 1 24.60 0.00 -33.45
C MET A 1 23.34 0.76 -33.05
N LYS A 2 22.16 0.40 -33.57
CA LYS A 2 20.89 0.94 -33.06
C LYS A 2 20.65 0.34 -31.67
N PRO A 3 20.17 1.09 -30.66
CA PRO A 3 19.90 0.52 -29.35
C PRO A 3 18.88 -0.61 -29.50
N LYS A 4 19.18 -1.77 -28.91
CA LYS A 4 18.23 -2.88 -28.84
C LYS A 4 17.08 -2.40 -27.96
N ASN A 5 15.89 -2.26 -28.54
CA ASN A 5 14.65 -2.00 -27.81
C ASN A 5 14.47 -3.09 -26.77
N ASN A 6 14.82 -2.81 -25.51
CA ASN A 6 14.55 -3.69 -24.40
C ASN A 6 13.06 -3.58 -24.09
N LYS A 7 12.24 -4.39 -24.78
CA LYS A 7 10.80 -4.51 -24.51
C LYS A 7 10.63 -5.22 -23.15
N TYR A 8 10.78 -4.48 -22.05
CA TYR A 8 10.39 -4.97 -20.73
C TYR A 8 8.93 -5.43 -20.83
N LYS A 9 8.68 -6.72 -20.61
CA LYS A 9 7.31 -7.25 -20.56
C LYS A 9 6.64 -6.66 -19.31
N THR A 10 5.60 -5.85 -19.51
CA THR A 10 4.75 -5.34 -18.43
C THR A 10 4.18 -6.51 -17.63
N SER A 11 4.37 -6.50 -16.30
CA SER A 11 3.89 -7.59 -15.44
C SER A 11 2.36 -7.53 -15.26
N GLU A 12 1.75 -8.63 -14.82
CA GLU A 12 0.32 -8.65 -14.47
C GLU A 12 -0.01 -7.64 -13.36
N ALA A 13 0.91 -7.43 -12.42
CA ALA A 13 0.76 -6.42 -11.38
C ALA A 13 0.77 -4.99 -11.96
N ASP A 14 1.65 -4.71 -12.94
CA ASP A 14 1.71 -3.40 -13.59
C ASP A 14 0.43 -3.12 -14.39
N LYS A 15 -0.06 -4.11 -15.15
CA LYS A 15 -1.33 -4.00 -15.87
C LYS A 15 -2.49 -3.76 -14.90
N PHE A 16 -2.53 -4.49 -13.79
CA PHE A 16 -3.56 -4.31 -12.77
C PHE A 16 -3.56 -2.89 -12.20
N ARG A 17 -2.37 -2.31 -11.92
CA ARG A 17 -2.27 -0.93 -11.41
C ARG A 17 -2.77 0.14 -12.38
N TRP A 18 -2.95 -0.18 -13.66
CA TRP A 18 -3.57 0.73 -14.63
C TRP A 18 -5.10 0.62 -14.70
N THR A 19 -5.68 -0.42 -14.11
CA THR A 19 -7.13 -0.65 -14.16
C THR A 19 -7.92 0.40 -13.39
N ARG A 20 -9.16 0.67 -13.84
CA ARG A 20 -10.09 1.55 -13.12
C ARG A 20 -10.48 1.00 -11.74
N SER A 21 -10.56 -0.32 -11.61
CA SER A 21 -10.85 -0.98 -10.33
C SER A 21 -9.78 -0.68 -9.29
N TRP A 22 -8.49 -0.77 -9.66
CA TRP A 22 -7.41 -0.37 -8.77
C TRP A 22 -7.47 1.12 -8.42
N GLN A 23 -7.66 2.00 -9.41
CA GLN A 23 -7.73 3.45 -9.14
C GLN A 23 -8.84 3.78 -8.15
N LYS A 24 -10.04 3.23 -8.33
CA LYS A 24 -11.16 3.39 -7.39
C LYS A 24 -10.82 2.84 -6.01
N LYS A 25 -10.32 1.60 -5.92
CA LYS A 25 -9.98 0.97 -4.65
C LYS A 25 -8.89 1.74 -3.90
N ARG A 26 -7.85 2.19 -4.59
CA ARG A 26 -6.80 3.04 -4.02
C ARG A 26 -7.37 4.31 -3.37
N ASP A 27 -8.32 4.96 -4.05
CA ASP A 27 -8.94 6.19 -3.53
C ASP A 27 -9.88 5.90 -2.35
N ASP A 28 -10.56 4.74 -2.35
CA ASP A 28 -11.35 4.26 -1.21
C ASP A 28 -10.46 3.97 0.01
N ILE A 29 -9.31 3.30 -0.16
CA ILE A 29 -8.35 3.03 0.91
C ILE A 29 -7.76 4.33 1.48
N ARG A 30 -7.39 5.28 0.61
CA ARG A 30 -6.91 6.59 1.07
C ARG A 30 -7.96 7.33 1.89
N ARG A 31 -9.24 7.18 1.57
CA ARG A 31 -10.34 7.79 2.33
C ARG A 31 -10.51 7.14 3.70
N ARG A 32 -10.53 5.80 3.77
CA ARG A 32 -10.51 5.02 5.02
C ARG A 32 -9.36 5.46 5.94
N ASP A 33 -8.18 5.60 5.35
CA ASP A 33 -6.95 6.00 6.02
C ASP A 33 -6.86 7.51 6.28
N LYS A 34 -7.92 8.27 6.01
CA LYS A 34 -8.03 9.74 6.20
C LYS A 34 -6.89 10.51 5.53
N HIS A 35 -6.41 10.00 4.40
CA HIS A 35 -5.28 10.53 3.65
C HIS A 35 -4.02 10.70 4.51
N LEU A 36 -3.78 9.77 5.44
CA LEU A 36 -2.62 9.77 6.33
C LEU A 36 -1.81 8.49 6.19
N CYS A 37 -0.49 8.61 6.32
CA CYS A 37 0.36 7.44 6.53
C CYS A 37 -0.05 6.74 7.84
N GLN A 38 -0.41 5.46 7.73
CA GLN A 38 -0.89 4.67 8.85
C GLN A 38 0.19 4.30 9.86
N ILE A 39 1.47 4.36 9.47
CA ILE A 39 2.59 4.21 10.40
C ILE A 39 2.89 5.53 11.11
N CYS A 40 2.88 6.65 10.38
CA CYS A 40 3.07 7.98 10.96
C CYS A 40 2.03 8.30 12.03
N ILE A 41 0.75 8.06 11.77
CA ILE A 41 -0.33 8.41 12.71
C ILE A 41 -0.21 7.65 14.04
N ARG A 42 0.41 6.46 14.00
CA ARG A 42 0.73 5.59 15.14
C ARG A 42 2.09 5.88 15.78
N LYS A 43 2.88 6.81 15.22
CA LYS A 43 4.23 7.20 15.67
C LYS A 43 5.24 6.05 15.74
N LEU A 44 5.13 5.08 14.83
CA LEU A 44 6.02 3.91 14.78
C LEU A 44 7.19 4.15 13.82
N TYR A 45 8.22 3.31 13.88
CA TYR A 45 9.34 3.28 12.92
C TYR A 45 9.92 4.67 12.58
N ASN A 46 10.55 5.32 13.57
CA ASN A 46 11.23 6.61 13.41
C ASN A 46 10.35 7.73 12.79
N THR A 47 9.05 7.73 13.11
CA THR A 47 8.15 8.80 12.67
C THR A 47 8.57 10.15 13.22
N ILE A 48 8.87 11.09 12.32
CA ILE A 48 9.13 12.50 12.65
C ILE A 48 7.83 13.32 12.65
N ASN A 49 6.99 13.15 11.62
CA ASN A 49 5.71 13.83 11.50
C ASN A 49 4.54 12.85 11.67
N LYS A 50 3.76 12.99 12.75
CA LYS A 50 2.58 12.15 13.02
C LYS A 50 1.51 12.29 11.94
N TYR A 51 1.21 13.52 11.52
CA TYR A 51 0.15 13.79 10.55
C TYR A 51 0.78 14.00 9.17
N ASN A 52 1.25 12.90 8.58
CA ASN A 52 1.93 12.94 7.29
C ASN A 52 0.97 12.65 6.14
N TYR A 53 0.79 13.67 5.28
CA TYR A 53 -0.05 13.65 4.08
C TYR A 53 0.77 13.63 2.78
N ASN A 54 2.10 13.66 2.87
CA ASN A 54 2.99 13.86 1.72
C ASN A 54 3.38 12.51 1.09
N ASN A 55 3.45 12.48 -0.24
CA ASN A 55 3.92 11.34 -1.04
C ASN A 55 3.31 10.00 -0.59
N LEU A 56 1.98 9.97 -0.48
CA LEU A 56 1.26 8.78 -0.01
C LEU A 56 1.06 7.76 -1.13
N GLU A 57 1.31 6.50 -0.81
CA GLU A 57 1.09 5.34 -1.67
C GLU A 57 0.25 4.30 -0.93
N VAL A 58 -0.57 3.55 -1.68
CA VAL A 58 -1.29 2.40 -1.12
C VAL A 58 -0.44 1.16 -1.37
N HIS A 59 0.03 0.57 -0.29
CA HIS A 59 0.88 -0.60 -0.27
C HIS A 59 0.05 -1.89 -0.23
N HIS A 60 0.46 -2.90 -1.01
CA HIS A 60 -0.07 -4.26 -0.94
C HIS A 60 0.72 -5.07 0.09
N ILE A 61 0.12 -5.38 1.24
CA ILE A 61 0.82 -6.07 2.35
C ILE A 61 1.26 -7.49 1.93
N VAL A 62 0.35 -8.23 1.31
CA VAL A 62 0.65 -9.42 0.52
C VAL A 62 0.75 -8.97 -0.95
N PRO A 63 1.94 -9.08 -1.57
CA PRO A 63 2.15 -8.64 -2.94
C PRO A 63 1.22 -9.35 -3.94
N ILE A 64 0.79 -8.63 -4.97
CA ILE A 64 -0.07 -9.16 -6.06
C ILE A 64 0.52 -10.44 -6.69
N LYS A 65 1.85 -10.52 -6.78
CA LYS A 65 2.57 -11.69 -7.33
C LYS A 65 2.42 -12.96 -6.47
N GLU A 66 2.18 -12.80 -5.16
CA GLU A 66 2.04 -13.89 -4.21
C GLU A 66 0.57 -14.32 -4.08
N SER A 67 -0.36 -13.35 -4.08
CA SER A 67 -1.79 -13.63 -4.10
C SER A 67 -2.56 -12.58 -4.89
N TYR A 68 -3.01 -12.97 -6.09
CA TYR A 68 -3.80 -12.10 -6.94
C TYR A 68 -5.21 -11.86 -6.36
N ASP A 69 -5.76 -12.83 -5.64
CA ASP A 69 -7.10 -12.73 -5.05
C ASP A 69 -7.20 -11.62 -4.01
N LEU A 70 -6.09 -11.33 -3.31
CA LEU A 70 -6.03 -10.28 -2.28
C LEU A 70 -5.79 -8.86 -2.83
N ARG A 71 -5.66 -8.68 -4.15
CA ARG A 71 -5.22 -7.39 -4.75
C ARG A 71 -6.18 -6.21 -4.54
N LEU A 72 -7.45 -6.49 -4.20
CA LEU A 72 -8.51 -5.50 -3.94
C LEU A 72 -9.09 -5.61 -2.52
N GLU A 73 -8.53 -6.48 -1.67
CA GLU A 73 -9.03 -6.72 -0.31
C GLU A 73 -8.59 -5.59 0.63
N ASP A 74 -9.53 -5.01 1.36
CA ASP A 74 -9.24 -3.83 2.21
C ASP A 74 -8.28 -4.17 3.35
N THR A 75 -8.38 -5.40 3.87
CA THR A 75 -7.47 -5.98 4.87
C THR A 75 -6.07 -6.34 4.32
N ASN A 76 -5.80 -6.08 3.04
CA ASN A 76 -4.50 -6.27 2.40
C ASN A 76 -3.87 -4.97 1.88
N LEU A 77 -4.54 -3.83 2.09
CA LEU A 77 -4.15 -2.54 1.53
C LEU A 77 -3.98 -1.50 2.63
N ILE A 78 -2.89 -0.75 2.61
CA ILE A 78 -2.58 0.27 3.62
C ILE A 78 -1.93 1.50 3.01
N THR A 79 -2.35 2.70 3.44
CA THR A 79 -1.76 3.97 3.00
C THR A 79 -0.49 4.27 3.80
N LEU A 80 0.64 4.43 3.10
CA LEU A 80 1.95 4.72 3.67
C LEU A 80 2.56 5.95 2.98
N CYS A 81 3.43 6.69 3.67
CA CYS A 81 4.33 7.62 2.98
C CYS A 81 5.49 6.87 2.35
N GLU A 82 6.18 7.50 1.40
CA GLU A 82 7.37 6.95 0.72
C GLU A 82 8.37 6.25 1.67
N TYR A 83 8.75 6.89 2.78
CA TYR A 83 9.68 6.29 3.75
C TYR A 83 9.16 4.99 4.36
N HIS A 84 7.93 4.98 4.88
CA HIS A 84 7.36 3.77 5.49
C HIS A 84 6.97 2.73 4.45
N HIS A 85 6.69 3.13 3.22
CA HIS A 85 6.49 2.21 2.09
C HIS A 85 7.78 1.44 1.80
N GLU A 86 8.92 2.11 1.74
CA GLU A 86 10.22 1.45 1.57
C GLU A 86 10.53 0.47 2.71
N LEU A 87 10.29 0.86 3.96
CA LEU A 87 10.49 -0.03 5.10
C LEU A 87 9.56 -1.26 5.06
N ALA A 88 8.34 -1.12 4.55
CA ALA A 88 7.41 -2.24 4.34
C ALA A 88 7.89 -3.17 3.22
N GLU A 89 8.33 -2.64 2.08
CA GLU A 89 8.89 -3.42 0.95
C GLU A 89 10.13 -4.21 1.36
N GLN A 90 10.98 -3.64 2.22
CA GLN A 90 12.16 -4.30 2.78
C GLN A 90 11.84 -5.34 3.87
N GLY A 91 10.61 -5.36 4.38
CA GLY A 91 10.20 -6.20 5.50
C GLY A 91 10.68 -5.71 6.87
N THR A 92 11.24 -4.50 6.96
CA THR A 92 11.59 -3.85 8.23
C THR A 92 10.35 -3.60 9.07
N ILE A 93 9.23 -3.25 8.43
CA ILE A 93 7.91 -3.30 9.05
C ILE A 93 7.30 -4.68 8.71
N PRO A 94 7.10 -5.58 9.69
CA PRO A 94 6.59 -6.91 9.42
C PRO A 94 5.18 -6.87 8.84
N ARG A 95 4.89 -7.79 7.90
CA ARG A 95 3.56 -7.91 7.29
C ARG A 95 2.46 -8.14 8.33
N ASP A 96 2.73 -8.96 9.34
CA ASP A 96 1.75 -9.26 10.40
C ASP A 96 1.35 -7.99 11.17
N GLU A 97 2.27 -7.06 11.37
CA GLU A 97 1.98 -5.77 12.01
C GLU A 97 1.08 -4.91 11.10
N LEU A 98 1.40 -4.81 9.81
CA LEU A 98 0.56 -4.10 8.84
C LEU A 98 -0.84 -4.73 8.73
N LEU A 99 -0.93 -6.05 8.71
CA LEU A 99 -2.20 -6.81 8.69
C LEU A 99 -3.01 -6.54 9.95
N SER A 100 -2.37 -6.49 11.12
CA SER A 100 -3.07 -6.18 12.38
C SER A 100 -3.64 -4.76 12.39
N ILE A 101 -2.89 -3.82 11.81
CA ILE A 101 -3.31 -2.42 11.69
C ILE A 101 -4.57 -2.30 10.84
N VAL A 102 -4.57 -2.88 9.64
CA VAL A 102 -5.71 -2.75 8.72
C VAL A 102 -6.93 -3.50 9.23
N LYS A 103 -6.77 -4.68 9.84
CA LYS A 103 -7.89 -5.42 10.45
C LYS A 103 -8.58 -4.60 11.54
N ALA A 104 -7.81 -3.99 12.43
CA ALA A 104 -8.37 -3.14 13.47
C ALA A 104 -9.09 -1.89 12.89
N GLN A 105 -8.64 -1.36 11.75
CA GLN A 105 -9.34 -0.26 11.06
C GLN A 105 -10.69 -0.71 10.50
N GLU A 106 -10.72 -1.86 9.80
CA GLU A 106 -11.98 -2.41 9.27
C GLU A 106 -12.97 -2.75 10.39
N GLU A 107 -12.51 -3.33 11.50
CA GLU A 107 -13.36 -3.61 12.66
C GLU A 107 -13.95 -2.33 13.26
N ALA A 108 -13.16 -1.24 13.33
CA ALA A 108 -13.61 0.03 13.88
C ALA A 108 -14.59 0.78 12.96
N GLU A 109 -14.56 0.57 11.64
CA GLU A 109 -15.54 1.18 10.71
C GLU A 109 -16.89 0.47 10.70
N ASN A 110 -16.94 -0.78 11.19
CA ASN A 110 -18.17 -1.58 11.24
C ASN A 110 -18.97 -1.42 12.54
N ILE A 111 -18.64 -0.43 13.37
CA ILE A 111 -19.27 -0.12 14.67
C ILE A 111 -20.06 1.19 14.58
#